data_AF-A0A352SIM1-F1
#
_entry.id   AF-A0A352SIM1-F1
#
_cell.length_a   1.000
_cell.length_b   1.000
_cell.length_c   1.000
_cell.angle_alpha   90.00
_cell.angle_beta   90.00
_cell.angle_gamma   90.00
#
_symmetry.space_group_name_H-M   'P 1'
#
loop_
_entity.id
_entity.type
_entity.pdbx_description
1 polymer ?
#
loop_
_entity_poly.entity_id
_entity_poly.type
_entity_poly.pdbx_seq_one_letter_code
_entity_poly.pdbx_strand_id
1 'polypeptide(L)'
;MGVSVKKTGAKLTRKAAVCLLAVPMIVGLSGCAQKSTDTTSTKQAKEAQATPTSTPFQYYASVDDEPRTISGKCGDNAEWSYNTGTKVLTISGSGAVDRAVDSDTSKQKIEGLAEPYEVKERITCSVKEIKIEEGITALAVSNLFGNVSKDEDAEEIKLSLPDSLERINANTFAPTTDAAYIRTIHLPRNVRYIEGGAFWGLGATDTSDTFNENLTITVDSKNPYYMTENNVLFTKDKKTLVYYPVEKTEQSYRIPKSVTKVEALAFSRNPFLKKVVLPTGITDIGAGAFYGDSKLSDINLAQAVNVKKLSDFDGVKAKLSYYDVGAPADAGEVSDEGDEDVINDEKDLVSEPDGSAKYLKEIALLGTFAGTNLKEIQLPDSLKYAGYSTFYKCLCLKKITLGTGFAGQINPVNYCDENGFLLPDNKSTDCFDIRIPAGNKNYKVRDNVIYSGDGKTVYGVSKDYKKSTLTLDKNVKVITRNAFRNTKLKKVTALGNLTTIGSGVFMHNWHCKKFEVKGNIDTIDAQAFYKCHKLEKFVCGGTVKKIGTQAFRGAIKKDGIVLDGSFDDVEVGKEAF
;
A
#
# COMPACT_ATOMS: atom_id res chain seq x y z
N MET A 1 -68.46 -11.62 33.23
CA MET A 1 -67.78 -10.96 34.36
C MET A 1 -66.30 -10.91 34.00
N GLY A 2 -65.58 -9.79 33.84
CA GLY A 2 -65.88 -8.39 34.15
C GLY A 2 -64.94 -7.87 35.26
N VAL A 3 -64.29 -6.71 35.06
CA VAL A 3 -63.49 -5.93 36.06
C VAL A 3 -62.10 -6.55 36.35
N SER A 4 -60.96 -5.83 36.48
CA SER A 4 -60.58 -4.44 36.13
C SER A 4 -59.05 -4.26 36.12
N VAL A 5 -58.60 -3.18 35.46
CA VAL A 5 -57.26 -2.57 35.50
C VAL A 5 -56.74 -2.33 36.94
N LYS A 6 -55.43 -2.52 37.14
CA LYS A 6 -54.65 -1.71 38.10
C LYS A 6 -53.38 -1.15 37.47
N LYS A 7 -53.27 0.18 37.47
CA LYS A 7 -52.01 0.91 37.27
C LYS A 7 -51.20 0.84 38.58
N THR A 8 -49.88 0.67 38.47
CA THR A 8 -48.94 1.03 39.54
C THR A 8 -47.76 1.78 38.92
N GLY A 9 -47.70 3.08 39.18
CA GLY A 9 -46.49 3.86 38.94
C GLY A 9 -45.63 3.88 40.21
N ALA A 10 -44.31 3.83 40.05
CA ALA A 10 -43.35 4.09 41.12
C ALA A 10 -42.45 5.26 40.71
N LYS A 11 -42.28 6.24 41.61
CA LYS A 11 -41.43 7.43 41.39
C LYS A 11 -40.02 7.21 41.95
N LEU A 12 -39.04 7.72 41.20
CA LEU A 12 -37.73 8.25 41.60
C LEU A 12 -37.04 7.66 42.85
N THR A 13 -35.80 7.21 42.62
CA THR A 13 -34.65 7.73 43.38
C THR A 13 -33.57 8.24 42.42
N ARG A 14 -33.20 9.52 42.57
CA ARG A 14 -32.05 10.10 41.86
C ARG A 14 -30.76 9.65 42.56
N LYS A 15 -29.78 9.18 41.79
CA LYS A 15 -28.35 9.38 42.12
C LYS A 15 -27.65 9.93 40.88
N ALA A 16 -27.03 11.09 41.04
CA ALA A 16 -26.27 11.74 39.99
C ALA A 16 -24.84 11.18 39.95
N ALA A 17 -24.33 10.95 38.75
CA ALA A 17 -22.90 10.87 38.49
C ALA A 17 -22.60 11.88 37.37
N VAL A 18 -22.03 13.03 37.74
CA VAL A 18 -21.64 14.07 36.80
C VAL A 18 -20.15 13.91 36.53
N CYS A 19 -19.80 13.48 35.33
CA CYS A 19 -18.47 13.69 34.76
C CYS A 19 -18.57 14.78 33.70
N LEU A 20 -18.19 16.01 34.09
CA LEU A 20 -18.12 17.15 33.19
C LEU A 20 -16.84 17.05 32.35
N LEU A 21 -17.01 17.16 31.03
CA LEU A 21 -15.92 17.43 30.09
C LEU A 21 -15.34 18.82 30.37
N ALA A 22 -14.01 18.95 30.30
CA ALA A 22 -13.33 20.23 30.29
C ALA A 22 -12.39 20.30 29.08
N VAL A 23 -12.78 21.08 28.07
CA VAL A 23 -11.91 21.56 26.99
C VAL A 23 -12.20 23.05 26.84
N PRO A 24 -11.24 23.94 27.10
CA PRO A 24 -11.37 25.35 26.74
C PRO A 24 -10.94 25.54 25.28
N MET A 25 -11.91 25.76 24.39
CA MET A 25 -11.65 26.66 23.26
C MET A 25 -11.66 28.10 23.79
N ILE A 26 -10.73 28.93 23.36
CA ILE A 26 -10.87 30.39 23.45
C ILE A 26 -11.09 30.93 22.05
N VAL A 27 -12.16 31.71 21.91
CA VAL A 27 -12.58 32.40 20.69
C VAL A 27 -12.04 33.83 20.73
N GLY A 28 -11.59 34.35 19.59
CA GLY A 28 -11.22 35.77 19.41
C GLY A 28 -11.61 36.25 18.01
N LEU A 29 -12.85 36.71 17.87
CA LEU A 29 -13.45 37.17 16.60
C LEU A 29 -13.34 38.69 16.41
N SER A 30 -12.92 39.11 15.22
CA SER A 30 -13.43 40.25 14.43
C SER A 30 -12.74 40.22 13.06
N GLY A 31 -13.37 40.38 11.89
CA GLY A 31 -14.50 41.24 11.53
C GLY A 31 -13.94 42.59 11.07
N CYS A 32 -14.18 43.14 9.86
CA CYS A 32 -15.04 42.70 8.76
C CYS A 32 -14.48 43.20 7.39
N ALA A 33 -15.15 42.89 6.27
CA ALA A 33 -14.68 43.16 4.91
C ALA A 33 -14.92 44.61 4.41
N GLN A 34 -14.15 45.06 3.42
CA GLN A 34 -14.71 45.65 2.18
C GLN A 34 -13.70 45.74 1.01
N LYS A 35 -14.22 45.81 -0.22
CA LYS A 35 -13.48 45.95 -1.50
C LYS A 35 -13.28 47.43 -1.86
N SER A 36 -12.22 47.76 -2.61
CA SER A 36 -12.32 48.45 -3.94
C SER A 36 -10.97 48.81 -4.58
N THR A 37 -10.82 48.45 -5.87
CA THR A 37 -10.21 49.19 -7.02
C THR A 37 -8.89 49.98 -6.90
N ASP A 38 -8.02 49.81 -7.91
CA ASP A 38 -7.20 50.79 -8.67
C ASP A 38 -6.57 51.99 -7.93
N THR A 39 -5.28 52.33 -8.13
CA THR A 39 -4.68 52.65 -9.43
C THR A 39 -3.15 52.55 -9.48
N THR A 40 -2.66 52.50 -10.73
CA THR A 40 -1.29 52.68 -11.24
C THR A 40 -0.36 53.71 -10.59
N SER A 41 0.92 53.31 -10.45
CA SER A 41 2.17 54.06 -10.72
C SER A 41 2.37 55.51 -10.24
N THR A 42 3.54 55.79 -9.63
CA THR A 42 4.58 56.63 -10.29
C THR A 42 5.97 56.49 -9.64
N LYS A 43 7.01 56.87 -10.40
CA LYS A 43 8.44 56.81 -10.08
C LYS A 43 8.97 58.13 -9.50
N GLN A 44 10.15 58.06 -8.87
CA GLN A 44 11.19 59.11 -8.77
C GLN A 44 10.88 60.31 -7.82
N ALA A 45 11.88 60.94 -7.17
CA ALA A 45 13.34 60.76 -7.16
C ALA A 45 14.02 61.29 -5.86
N LYS A 46 15.30 60.93 -5.66
CA LYS A 46 16.48 61.69 -5.13
C LYS A 46 16.27 62.89 -4.17
N GLU A 47 17.14 63.22 -3.20
CA GLU A 47 18.59 63.02 -2.99
C GLU A 47 18.88 63.18 -1.46
N ALA A 48 19.64 62.31 -0.78
CA ALA A 48 21.10 62.30 -0.56
C ALA A 48 21.67 63.31 0.48
N GLN A 49 22.04 62.83 1.68
CA GLN A 49 23.14 63.35 2.53
C GLN A 49 23.59 62.29 3.57
N ALA A 50 24.86 62.30 3.97
CA ALA A 50 25.51 61.29 4.85
C ALA A 50 25.79 61.86 6.27
N THR A 51 26.32 61.19 7.31
CA THR A 51 27.12 59.94 7.54
C THR A 51 27.04 59.64 9.08
N PRO A 52 27.74 58.69 9.77
CA PRO A 52 28.65 57.59 9.36
C PRO A 52 28.46 56.22 10.10
N THR A 53 29.43 55.31 9.91
CA THR A 53 29.86 54.19 10.80
C THR A 53 28.97 52.95 10.98
N SER A 54 29.14 52.00 10.06
CA SER A 54 29.55 50.60 10.33
C SER A 54 28.96 49.85 11.55
N THR A 55 27.94 49.02 11.29
CA THR A 55 27.96 47.62 11.74
C THR A 55 28.56 46.74 10.63
N PRO A 56 29.28 45.65 10.94
CA PRO A 56 29.86 44.79 9.91
C PRO A 56 28.78 44.14 9.06
N PHE A 57 29.10 43.85 7.79
CA PHE A 57 28.26 43.10 6.88
C PHE A 57 27.72 41.83 7.56
N GLN A 58 26.40 41.63 7.53
CA GLN A 58 25.85 40.28 7.64
C GLN A 58 26.43 39.48 6.46
N TYR A 59 27.31 38.54 6.78
CA TYR A 59 27.96 37.70 5.79
C TYR A 59 26.94 36.68 5.28
N TYR A 60 26.18 37.07 4.26
CA TYR A 60 25.41 36.12 3.45
C TYR A 60 26.42 35.22 2.74
N ALA A 61 26.75 34.09 3.37
CA ALA A 61 27.45 33.04 2.68
C ALA A 61 26.50 32.44 1.63
N SER A 62 26.64 32.90 0.37
CA SER A 62 26.49 31.97 -0.75
C SER A 62 27.37 30.74 -0.47
N VAL A 63 26.92 29.57 -0.89
CA VAL A 63 27.59 28.29 -0.55
C VAL A 63 28.76 28.02 -1.52
N ASP A 64 29.15 29.00 -2.33
CA ASP A 64 29.64 28.75 -3.70
C ASP A 64 31.13 28.98 -3.97
N ASP A 65 31.90 29.61 -3.07
CA ASP A 65 33.31 29.98 -3.37
C ASP A 65 34.40 29.22 -2.59
N GLU A 66 34.09 28.52 -1.47
CA GLU A 66 35.09 27.77 -0.70
C GLU A 66 34.56 26.40 -0.24
N PRO A 67 35.33 25.30 -0.40
CA PRO A 67 34.95 23.97 0.10
C PRO A 67 34.71 23.95 1.62
N ARG A 68 33.61 23.33 2.05
CA ARG A 68 33.25 23.19 3.47
C ARG A 68 32.91 21.75 3.83
N THR A 69 33.11 21.40 5.09
CA THR A 69 32.58 20.17 5.68
C THR A 69 31.31 20.50 6.45
N ILE A 70 30.24 19.76 6.16
CA ILE A 70 28.96 19.79 6.87
C ILE A 70 28.82 18.45 7.56
N SER A 71 28.39 18.40 8.83
CA SER A 71 28.40 17.17 9.61
C SER A 71 27.27 17.06 10.63
N GLY A 72 26.95 15.83 11.02
CA GLY A 72 25.94 15.52 12.03
C GLY A 72 26.01 14.08 12.55
N LYS A 73 25.15 13.76 13.52
CA LYS A 73 25.03 12.40 14.09
C LYS A 73 24.07 11.55 13.26
N CYS A 74 24.47 10.31 12.94
CA CYS A 74 23.60 9.29 12.33
C CYS A 74 23.44 8.01 13.19
N GLY A 75 24.09 7.96 14.35
CA GLY A 75 23.94 6.93 15.39
C GLY A 75 24.50 7.45 16.73
N ASP A 76 24.43 6.65 17.79
CA ASP A 76 24.95 7.05 19.11
C ASP A 76 26.46 7.39 19.03
N ASN A 77 27.23 6.49 18.43
CA ASN A 77 28.66 6.63 18.18
C ASN A 77 28.99 6.76 16.68
N ALA A 78 27.99 7.00 15.83
CA ALA A 78 28.16 7.15 14.38
C ALA A 78 27.82 8.59 13.92
N GLU A 79 28.66 9.12 13.05
CA GLU A 79 28.59 10.47 12.51
C GLU A 79 28.64 10.43 10.98
N TRP A 80 28.10 11.47 10.35
CA TRP A 80 28.23 11.71 8.93
C TRP A 80 28.93 13.04 8.69
N SER A 81 29.72 13.11 7.62
CA SER A 81 30.33 14.35 7.11
C SER A 81 30.23 14.39 5.60
N TYR A 82 29.84 15.54 5.05
CA TYR A 82 29.76 15.80 3.61
C TYR A 82 30.66 16.98 3.27
N ASN A 83 31.57 16.78 2.31
CA ASN A 83 32.52 17.80 1.88
C ASN A 83 32.07 18.39 0.53
N THR A 84 31.72 19.68 0.52
CA THR A 84 31.04 20.34 -0.61
C THR A 84 31.92 20.53 -1.85
N GLY A 85 33.25 20.49 -1.70
CA GLY A 85 34.21 20.63 -2.81
C GLY A 85 34.58 19.29 -3.45
N THR A 86 34.84 18.26 -2.64
CA THR A 86 35.13 16.91 -3.15
C THR A 86 33.89 16.10 -3.51
N LYS A 87 32.70 16.54 -3.06
CA LYS A 87 31.41 15.85 -3.23
C LYS A 87 31.41 14.44 -2.64
N VAL A 88 32.10 14.25 -1.52
CA VAL A 88 32.16 12.97 -0.79
C VAL A 88 31.31 13.07 0.47
N LEU A 89 30.41 12.10 0.65
CA LEU A 89 29.70 11.84 1.90
C LEU A 89 30.38 10.67 2.62
N THR A 90 30.85 10.88 3.83
CA THR A 90 31.44 9.87 4.70
C THR A 90 30.53 9.61 5.89
N ILE A 91 30.37 8.34 6.28
CA ILE A 91 29.77 7.91 7.54
C ILE A 91 30.83 7.14 8.33
N SER A 92 31.12 7.60 9.54
CA SER A 92 32.25 7.15 10.35
C SER A 92 31.88 6.99 11.83
N GLY A 93 32.82 6.52 12.64
CA GLY A 93 32.62 6.22 14.06
C GLY A 93 32.38 4.74 14.30
N SER A 94 31.39 4.38 15.11
CA SER A 94 31.14 2.98 15.45
C SER A 94 29.68 2.62 15.71
N GLY A 95 29.36 1.34 15.52
CA GLY A 95 28.05 0.77 15.83
C GLY A 95 27.03 0.92 14.70
N ALA A 96 25.77 1.16 15.06
CA ALA A 96 24.66 1.23 14.12
C ALA A 96 24.39 2.67 13.64
N VAL A 97 24.08 2.79 12.35
CA VAL A 97 23.51 3.97 11.71
C VAL A 97 21.99 3.87 11.81
N ASP A 98 21.39 4.55 12.78
CA ASP A 98 19.96 4.48 13.13
C ASP A 98 19.14 5.70 12.67
N ARG A 99 19.83 6.73 12.17
CA ARG A 99 19.27 7.97 11.62
C ARG A 99 19.81 8.22 10.21
N ALA A 100 18.95 8.74 9.34
CA ALA A 100 19.35 9.14 7.99
C ALA A 100 20.24 10.39 8.02
N VAL A 101 20.93 10.67 6.93
CA VAL A 101 21.66 11.94 6.75
C VAL A 101 20.63 13.08 6.72
N ASP A 102 20.67 13.98 7.69
CA ASP A 102 19.70 15.08 7.80
C ASP A 102 20.00 16.16 6.73
N SER A 103 18.97 16.86 6.26
CA SER A 103 19.08 18.03 5.38
C SER A 103 18.81 19.35 6.10
N ASP A 104 18.37 19.30 7.36
CA ASP A 104 18.12 20.46 8.20
C ASP A 104 19.42 21.02 8.79
N THR A 105 19.96 22.03 8.11
CA THR A 105 21.19 22.77 8.47
C THR A 105 21.13 23.42 9.85
N SER A 106 19.94 23.71 10.39
CA SER A 106 19.79 24.25 11.75
C SER A 106 20.17 23.26 12.86
N LYS A 107 20.33 21.98 12.51
CA LYS A 107 20.76 20.90 13.42
C LYS A 107 22.19 20.40 13.15
N GLN A 108 22.94 21.07 12.28
CA GLN A 108 24.20 20.57 11.72
C GLN A 108 25.39 21.44 12.11
N LYS A 109 26.56 20.81 12.18
CA LYS A 109 27.83 21.51 12.41
C LYS A 109 28.50 21.77 11.06
N ILE A 110 28.78 23.03 10.76
CA ILE A 110 29.52 23.45 9.56
C ILE A 110 30.90 23.94 10.00
N GLU A 111 31.96 23.38 9.42
CA GLU A 111 33.33 23.77 9.77
C GLU A 111 33.68 25.18 9.24
N GLY A 112 34.53 25.90 9.99
CA GLY A 112 34.91 27.29 9.67
C GLY A 112 33.88 28.36 10.12
N LEU A 113 32.81 27.95 10.79
CA LEU A 113 31.69 28.80 11.19
C LEU A 113 31.42 28.66 12.71
N ALA A 114 31.43 29.79 13.45
CA ALA A 114 31.12 29.90 14.88
C ALA A 114 29.63 30.22 15.17
N GLU A 115 28.91 29.26 15.78
CA GLU A 115 27.46 29.31 16.00
C GLU A 115 26.92 30.58 16.70
N PRO A 116 25.66 31.01 16.44
CA PRO A 116 24.65 30.38 15.57
C PRO A 116 24.52 31.08 14.19
N TYR A 117 24.31 30.29 13.12
CA TYR A 117 24.04 30.82 11.78
C TYR A 117 22.60 30.59 11.36
N GLU A 118 21.93 31.63 10.86
CA GLU A 118 20.67 31.50 10.14
C GLU A 118 20.92 30.98 8.71
N VAL A 119 21.09 29.67 8.56
CA VAL A 119 21.00 29.03 7.24
C VAL A 119 19.52 28.80 6.93
N LYS A 120 18.98 29.51 5.93
CA LYS A 120 17.55 29.45 5.57
C LYS A 120 17.20 28.30 4.61
N GLU A 121 18.19 27.57 4.13
CA GLU A 121 18.04 26.56 3.09
C GLU A 121 18.45 25.17 3.60
N ARG A 122 17.72 24.15 3.14
CA ARG A 122 18.09 22.74 3.32
C ARG A 122 19.24 22.42 2.38
N ILE A 123 20.24 21.69 2.86
CA ILE A 123 21.32 21.21 2.00
C ILE A 123 21.00 19.79 1.55
N THR A 124 20.91 19.60 0.24
CA THR A 124 20.96 18.30 -0.42
C THR A 124 22.43 17.90 -0.59
N CYS A 125 22.78 16.66 -0.24
CA CYS A 125 24.13 16.15 -0.43
C CYS A 125 24.32 15.71 -1.88
N SER A 126 24.81 16.62 -2.73
CA SER A 126 25.24 16.33 -4.10
C SER A 126 26.56 15.54 -4.07
N VAL A 127 26.55 14.24 -4.40
CA VAL A 127 27.70 13.36 -4.21
C VAL A 127 28.22 12.71 -5.50
N LYS A 128 29.54 12.56 -5.54
CA LYS A 128 30.27 11.67 -6.44
C LYS A 128 30.57 10.32 -5.77
N GLU A 129 30.65 10.31 -4.43
CA GLU A 129 31.03 9.13 -3.65
C GLU A 129 30.41 9.13 -2.23
N ILE A 130 30.03 7.94 -1.77
CA ILE A 130 29.57 7.62 -0.42
C ILE A 130 30.54 6.61 0.21
N LYS A 131 31.12 6.95 1.35
CA LYS A 131 32.02 6.09 2.14
C LYS A 131 31.39 5.73 3.46
N ILE A 132 31.20 4.45 3.72
CA ILE A 132 30.93 3.93 5.06
C ILE A 132 32.27 3.39 5.60
N GLU A 133 32.76 3.94 6.71
CA GLU A 133 34.09 3.63 7.27
C GLU A 133 34.07 2.49 8.29
N GLU A 134 35.26 1.94 8.56
CA GLU A 134 35.46 0.89 9.57
C GLU A 134 34.99 1.33 10.96
N GLY A 135 34.37 0.38 11.67
CA GLY A 135 33.69 0.58 12.95
C GLY A 135 32.17 0.59 12.82
N ILE A 136 31.62 0.97 11.67
CA ILE A 136 30.18 0.86 11.39
C ILE A 136 29.80 -0.61 11.19
N THR A 137 28.85 -1.08 11.99
CA THR A 137 28.41 -2.49 12.02
C THR A 137 27.01 -2.71 11.46
N ALA A 138 26.16 -1.69 11.37
CA ALA A 138 24.82 -1.82 10.81
C ALA A 138 24.34 -0.55 10.10
N LEU A 139 23.75 -0.71 8.91
CA LEU A 139 22.87 0.29 8.30
C LEU A 139 21.44 -0.03 8.74
N ALA A 140 21.03 0.55 9.86
CA ALA A 140 19.80 0.19 10.58
C ALA A 140 18.60 1.12 10.28
N VAL A 141 18.82 2.19 9.52
CA VAL A 141 17.78 3.15 9.12
C VAL A 141 17.25 2.89 7.71
N SER A 142 15.94 3.08 7.55
CA SER A 142 15.24 3.17 6.26
C SER A 142 15.46 4.55 5.63
N ASN A 143 15.59 4.60 4.31
CA ASN A 143 15.89 5.79 3.52
C ASN A 143 17.16 6.55 3.98
N LEU A 144 18.25 5.80 4.23
CA LEU A 144 19.52 6.35 4.73
C LEU A 144 20.05 7.48 3.84
N PHE A 145 19.92 7.31 2.52
CA PHE A 145 20.41 8.23 1.50
C PHE A 145 19.31 9.13 0.90
N GLY A 146 18.19 9.32 1.62
CA GLY A 146 17.04 10.08 1.10
C GLY A 146 17.27 11.56 0.80
N ASN A 147 18.34 12.15 1.32
CA ASN A 147 18.76 13.54 1.06
C ASN A 147 20.05 13.61 0.23
N VAL A 148 20.41 12.50 -0.45
CA VAL A 148 21.61 12.39 -1.29
C VAL A 148 21.17 12.39 -2.75
N SER A 149 21.74 13.31 -3.54
CA SER A 149 21.57 13.37 -4.99
C SER A 149 22.89 13.07 -5.69
N LYS A 150 22.86 12.59 -6.94
CA LYS A 150 24.07 12.46 -7.74
C LYS A 150 24.55 13.85 -8.12
N ASP A 151 25.85 14.07 -8.02
CA ASP A 151 26.50 15.28 -8.54
C ASP A 151 26.44 15.36 -10.07
N GLU A 152 26.29 16.56 -10.64
CA GLU A 152 26.09 16.74 -12.08
C GLU A 152 27.27 16.23 -12.92
N ASP A 153 28.50 16.38 -12.42
CA ASP A 153 29.74 15.89 -13.04
C ASP A 153 29.95 14.36 -12.93
N ALA A 154 29.15 13.64 -12.15
CA ALA A 154 29.31 12.20 -11.96
C ALA A 154 28.46 11.39 -12.96
N GLU A 155 29.01 10.28 -13.45
CA GLU A 155 28.23 9.25 -14.16
C GLU A 155 27.47 8.33 -13.18
N GLU A 156 28.06 8.05 -12.01
CA GLU A 156 27.52 7.17 -10.96
C GLU A 156 27.83 7.70 -9.55
N ILE A 157 27.07 7.24 -8.56
CA ILE A 157 27.40 7.40 -7.14
C ILE A 157 28.22 6.18 -6.70
N LYS A 158 29.51 6.38 -6.42
CA LYS A 158 30.38 5.31 -5.90
C LYS A 158 30.05 5.00 -4.44
N LEU A 159 29.90 3.73 -4.09
CA LEU A 159 29.58 3.29 -2.72
C LEU A 159 30.69 2.37 -2.17
N SER A 160 31.30 2.77 -1.07
CA SER A 160 32.23 1.94 -0.29
C SER A 160 31.57 1.45 1.01
N LEU A 161 31.65 0.14 1.28
CA LEU A 161 31.15 -0.52 2.49
C LEU A 161 32.32 -1.19 3.25
N PRO A 162 32.39 -1.10 4.59
CA PRO A 162 33.55 -1.53 5.37
C PRO A 162 33.46 -3.01 5.77
N ASP A 163 34.60 -3.63 6.05
CA ASP A 163 34.67 -5.00 6.53
C ASP A 163 33.95 -5.17 7.87
N SER A 164 33.88 -4.14 8.73
CA SER A 164 33.09 -4.16 9.97
C SER A 164 31.57 -4.26 9.78
N LEU A 165 31.02 -4.03 8.58
CA LEU A 165 29.58 -4.03 8.35
C LEU A 165 29.00 -5.45 8.44
N GLU A 166 28.03 -5.64 9.33
CA GLU A 166 27.36 -6.93 9.56
C GLU A 166 25.90 -6.96 9.07
N ARG A 167 25.22 -5.81 9.06
CA ARG A 167 23.76 -5.73 8.89
C ARG A 167 23.30 -4.60 7.96
N ILE A 168 22.36 -4.91 7.07
CA ILE A 168 21.64 -3.94 6.22
C ILE A 168 20.13 -4.17 6.41
N ASN A 169 19.38 -3.12 6.77
CA ASN A 169 17.94 -3.18 7.01
C ASN A 169 17.09 -2.96 5.73
N ALA A 170 15.80 -3.22 5.85
CA ALA A 170 14.83 -2.98 4.79
C ALA A 170 14.78 -1.49 4.45
N ASN A 171 14.64 -1.19 3.16
CA ASN A 171 14.58 0.18 2.63
C ASN A 171 15.82 1.05 2.92
N THR A 172 17.01 0.49 3.22
CA THR A 172 18.25 1.29 3.34
C THR A 172 18.54 2.06 2.04
N PHE A 173 18.40 1.39 0.90
CA PHE A 173 18.42 1.99 -0.44
C PHE A 173 16.97 2.17 -0.91
N ALA A 174 16.33 3.27 -0.52
CA ALA A 174 15.00 3.63 -0.97
C ALA A 174 15.00 4.04 -2.46
N PRO A 175 13.88 3.89 -3.20
CA PRO A 175 13.77 4.32 -4.60
C PRO A 175 13.66 5.83 -4.71
N THR A 176 14.75 6.53 -4.45
CA THR A 176 14.92 7.92 -4.90
C THR A 176 15.42 7.91 -6.35
N THR A 177 15.23 9.03 -7.06
CA THR A 177 15.80 9.28 -8.39
C THR A 177 17.29 8.97 -8.44
N ASP A 178 18.00 9.33 -7.37
CA ASP A 178 19.46 9.31 -7.30
C ASP A 178 20.03 7.97 -6.79
N ALA A 179 19.26 7.19 -6.02
CA ALA A 179 19.67 5.84 -5.63
C ALA A 179 19.84 4.90 -6.84
N ALA A 180 19.15 5.17 -7.96
CA ALA A 180 19.33 4.44 -9.21
C ALA A 180 20.75 4.60 -9.81
N TYR A 181 21.49 5.66 -9.43
CA TYR A 181 22.86 5.91 -9.86
C TYR A 181 23.92 5.21 -9.02
N ILE A 182 23.55 4.48 -7.95
CA ILE A 182 24.46 3.52 -7.31
C ILE A 182 24.50 2.26 -8.19
N ARG A 183 25.49 2.17 -9.08
CA ARG A 183 25.56 1.10 -10.11
C ARG A 183 26.27 -0.16 -9.63
N THR A 184 27.20 -0.04 -8.68
CA THR A 184 27.95 -1.18 -8.14
C THR A 184 27.81 -1.25 -6.62
N ILE A 185 27.47 -2.44 -6.12
CA ILE A 185 27.52 -2.75 -4.68
C ILE A 185 28.42 -3.97 -4.46
N HIS A 186 29.45 -3.78 -3.63
CA HIS A 186 30.29 -4.87 -3.13
C HIS A 186 29.97 -5.13 -1.66
N LEU A 187 29.44 -6.32 -1.36
CA LEU A 187 29.10 -6.71 0.01
C LEU A 187 30.34 -7.27 0.73
N PRO A 188 30.83 -6.60 1.79
CA PRO A 188 32.09 -6.94 2.45
C PRO A 188 31.98 -8.19 3.33
N ARG A 189 33.10 -8.65 3.90
CA ARG A 189 33.25 -10.04 4.37
C ARG A 189 32.33 -10.42 5.54
N ASN A 190 31.99 -9.49 6.43
CA ASN A 190 31.25 -9.78 7.66
C ASN A 190 29.73 -9.56 7.53
N VAL A 191 29.21 -9.08 6.38
CA VAL A 191 27.77 -8.91 6.17
C VAL A 191 27.09 -10.26 6.33
N ARG A 192 26.25 -10.38 7.36
CA ARG A 192 25.62 -11.61 7.83
C ARG A 192 24.11 -11.53 7.95
N TYR A 193 23.55 -10.32 7.90
CA TYR A 193 22.11 -10.08 7.88
C TYR A 193 21.75 -9.01 6.86
N ILE A 194 20.96 -9.39 5.87
CA ILE A 194 20.32 -8.50 4.91
C ILE A 194 18.83 -8.73 5.04
N GLU A 195 18.09 -7.68 5.40
CA GLU A 195 16.64 -7.75 5.52
C GLU A 195 15.98 -7.78 4.14
N GLY A 196 14.85 -8.50 4.02
CA GLY A 196 14.08 -8.50 2.79
C GLY A 196 13.62 -7.08 2.43
N GLY A 197 13.87 -6.66 1.18
CA GLY A 197 13.65 -5.29 0.74
C GLY A 197 14.78 -4.30 1.05
N ALA A 198 15.97 -4.74 1.47
CA ALA A 198 17.13 -3.84 1.63
C ALA A 198 17.51 -3.10 0.33
N PHE A 199 17.43 -3.81 -0.82
CA PHE A 199 17.88 -3.36 -2.14
C PHE A 199 16.74 -3.00 -3.11
N TRP A 200 15.49 -2.97 -2.64
CA TRP A 200 14.30 -2.84 -3.51
C TRP A 200 14.22 -1.50 -4.27
N GLY A 201 14.90 -0.46 -3.77
CA GLY A 201 14.96 0.85 -4.39
C GLY A 201 16.06 1.03 -5.44
N LEU A 202 16.99 0.09 -5.54
CA LEU A 202 18.12 0.18 -6.47
C LEU A 202 17.71 -0.18 -7.90
N GLY A 203 18.39 0.48 -8.85
CA GLY A 203 18.22 0.29 -10.28
C GLY A 203 17.04 1.08 -10.86
N ALA A 204 17.14 1.35 -12.16
CA ALA A 204 16.18 2.12 -12.92
C ALA A 204 14.97 1.28 -13.32
N THR A 205 13.77 1.83 -13.11
CA THR A 205 12.51 1.23 -13.60
C THR A 205 11.67 2.19 -14.44
N ASP A 206 11.91 3.49 -14.33
CA ASP A 206 11.11 4.56 -14.98
C ASP A 206 11.90 5.89 -15.07
N THR A 207 13.22 5.82 -15.26
CA THR A 207 14.05 7.02 -15.48
C THR A 207 14.10 7.35 -16.97
N SER A 208 14.07 8.64 -17.31
CA SER A 208 14.48 9.12 -18.64
C SER A 208 15.93 8.79 -18.98
N ASP A 209 16.72 8.55 -17.93
CA ASP A 209 18.16 8.43 -17.99
C ASP A 209 18.56 7.02 -18.43
N THR A 210 19.43 6.95 -19.43
CA THR A 210 19.99 5.70 -19.95
C THR A 210 21.33 5.40 -19.29
N PHE A 211 21.44 4.25 -18.62
CA PHE A 211 22.66 3.83 -17.96
C PHE A 211 23.56 3.00 -18.90
N ASN A 212 24.86 3.29 -18.90
CA ASN A 212 25.83 2.56 -19.73
C ASN A 212 26.03 1.10 -19.28
N GLU A 213 25.90 0.85 -17.97
CA GLU A 213 26.07 -0.47 -17.35
C GLU A 213 24.90 -0.79 -16.42
N ASN A 214 24.52 -2.07 -16.34
CA ASN A 214 23.47 -2.55 -15.43
C ASN A 214 23.94 -2.61 -13.98
N LEU A 215 23.01 -2.40 -13.04
CA LEU A 215 23.21 -2.55 -11.60
C LEU A 215 23.87 -3.89 -11.28
N THR A 216 25.05 -3.84 -10.68
CA THR A 216 25.89 -5.00 -10.38
C THR A 216 26.06 -5.17 -8.88
N ILE A 217 25.67 -6.35 -8.38
CA ILE A 217 25.88 -6.76 -6.98
C ILE A 217 26.92 -7.88 -6.92
N THR A 218 27.91 -7.70 -6.04
CA THR A 218 28.98 -8.66 -5.78
C THR A 218 29.15 -8.87 -4.28
N VAL A 219 29.84 -9.94 -3.90
CA VAL A 219 30.11 -10.32 -2.51
C VAL A 219 31.59 -10.67 -2.39
N ASP A 220 32.26 -10.25 -1.31
CA ASP A 220 33.64 -10.66 -1.03
C ASP A 220 33.73 -12.20 -1.01
N SER A 221 34.71 -12.75 -1.72
CA SER A 221 34.97 -14.20 -1.79
C SER A 221 34.99 -14.92 -0.43
N LYS A 222 35.47 -14.23 0.62
CA LYS A 222 35.62 -14.67 2.01
C LYS A 222 34.35 -14.49 2.85
N ASN A 223 33.32 -13.78 2.37
CA ASN A 223 32.05 -13.69 3.08
C ASN A 223 31.44 -15.10 3.22
N PRO A 224 31.16 -15.60 4.45
CA PRO A 224 30.68 -16.96 4.65
C PRO A 224 29.14 -17.08 4.61
N TYR A 225 28.41 -15.97 4.47
CA TYR A 225 26.96 -15.88 4.60
C TYR A 225 26.23 -15.66 3.28
N TYR A 226 26.86 -15.00 2.30
CA TYR A 226 26.26 -14.67 1.00
C TYR A 226 27.15 -15.06 -0.19
N MET A 227 26.54 -15.14 -1.37
CA MET A 227 27.20 -15.28 -2.66
C MET A 227 26.36 -14.64 -3.77
N THR A 228 27.00 -14.29 -4.87
CA THR A 228 26.32 -13.87 -6.10
C THR A 228 26.57 -14.88 -7.21
N GLU A 229 25.54 -15.16 -8.02
CA GLU A 229 25.65 -15.98 -9.23
C GLU A 229 24.83 -15.32 -10.34
N ASN A 230 25.44 -15.03 -11.49
CA ASN A 230 24.80 -14.34 -12.62
C ASN A 230 24.10 -13.03 -12.22
N ASN A 231 24.77 -12.27 -11.34
CA ASN A 231 24.27 -11.02 -10.74
C ASN A 231 23.01 -11.17 -9.85
N VAL A 232 22.68 -12.38 -9.39
CA VAL A 232 21.60 -12.63 -8.41
C VAL A 232 22.21 -12.95 -7.05
N LEU A 233 21.73 -12.30 -5.98
CA LEU A 233 22.23 -12.47 -4.62
C LEU A 233 21.51 -13.63 -3.91
N PHE A 234 22.30 -14.51 -3.30
CA PHE A 234 21.85 -15.64 -2.50
C PHE A 234 22.58 -15.70 -1.16
N THR A 235 22.02 -16.46 -0.21
CA THR A 235 22.82 -16.99 0.91
C THR A 235 23.91 -17.95 0.39
N LYS A 236 25.02 -18.13 1.14
CA LYS A 236 26.18 -18.95 0.75
C LYS A 236 25.83 -20.42 0.46
N ASP A 237 24.85 -20.94 1.19
CA ASP A 237 24.29 -22.28 1.03
C ASP A 237 23.27 -22.39 -0.14
N LYS A 238 22.98 -21.26 -0.78
CA LYS A 238 22.04 -21.09 -1.89
C LYS A 238 20.62 -21.58 -1.56
N LYS A 239 20.23 -21.48 -0.29
CA LYS A 239 18.87 -21.78 0.21
C LYS A 239 17.91 -20.61 0.10
N THR A 240 18.40 -19.38 0.12
CA THR A 240 17.59 -18.18 0.01
C THR A 240 18.03 -17.36 -1.19
N LEU A 241 17.09 -16.99 -2.06
CA LEU A 241 17.28 -15.92 -3.05
C LEU A 241 16.93 -14.60 -2.35
N VAL A 242 17.92 -13.73 -2.22
CA VAL A 242 17.85 -12.49 -1.42
C VAL A 242 17.45 -11.30 -2.29
N TYR A 243 18.04 -11.18 -3.49
CA TYR A 243 17.75 -10.09 -4.42
C TYR A 243 18.04 -10.50 -5.87
N TYR A 244 17.11 -10.16 -6.77
CA TYR A 244 17.20 -10.27 -8.21
C TYR A 244 17.16 -8.83 -8.78
N PRO A 245 18.25 -8.31 -9.37
CA PRO A 245 18.28 -6.91 -9.80
C PRO A 245 17.18 -6.55 -10.80
N VAL A 246 16.58 -5.39 -10.57
CA VAL A 246 15.37 -4.94 -11.29
C VAL A 246 15.59 -4.74 -12.79
N GLU A 247 16.83 -4.45 -13.18
CA GLU A 247 17.27 -4.23 -14.57
C GLU A 247 17.63 -5.51 -15.31
N LYS A 248 17.56 -6.69 -14.67
CA LYS A 248 17.79 -7.96 -15.37
C LYS A 248 16.72 -8.18 -16.43
N THR A 249 17.14 -8.12 -17.69
CA THR A 249 16.28 -8.12 -18.89
C THR A 249 15.82 -9.52 -19.32
N GLU A 250 16.27 -10.59 -18.64
CA GLU A 250 15.85 -11.96 -18.97
C GLU A 250 14.34 -12.16 -18.77
N GLN A 251 13.63 -12.43 -19.86
CA GLN A 251 12.17 -12.61 -19.84
C GLN A 251 11.70 -13.87 -19.09
N SER A 252 12.61 -14.76 -18.70
CA SER A 252 12.29 -15.98 -17.94
C SER A 252 13.43 -16.34 -17.00
N TYR A 253 13.13 -16.46 -15.71
CA TYR A 253 14.08 -16.89 -14.69
C TYR A 253 13.70 -18.24 -14.07
N ARG A 254 14.68 -19.13 -13.93
CA ARG A 254 14.53 -20.39 -13.20
C ARG A 254 15.27 -20.30 -11.88
N ILE A 255 14.52 -20.25 -10.79
CA ILE A 255 15.09 -20.25 -9.44
C ILE A 255 15.83 -21.60 -9.23
N PRO A 256 17.08 -21.60 -8.72
CA PRO A 256 17.86 -22.81 -8.52
C PRO A 256 17.18 -23.84 -7.61
N LYS A 257 17.33 -25.14 -7.91
CA LYS A 257 16.70 -26.25 -7.15
C LYS A 257 17.08 -26.30 -5.66
N SER A 258 18.18 -25.68 -5.27
CA SER A 258 18.64 -25.60 -3.88
C SER A 258 17.77 -24.67 -3.02
N VAL A 259 17.15 -23.65 -3.65
CA VAL A 259 16.44 -22.57 -2.99
C VAL A 259 15.14 -23.06 -2.37
N THR A 260 14.95 -22.76 -1.09
CA THR A 260 13.75 -23.04 -0.29
C THR A 260 13.00 -21.76 0.08
N LYS A 261 13.66 -20.58 0.05
CA LYS A 261 13.07 -19.27 0.35
C LYS A 261 13.38 -18.22 -0.72
N VAL A 262 12.41 -17.37 -1.03
CA VAL A 262 12.60 -16.08 -1.71
C VAL A 262 12.38 -14.98 -0.66
N GLU A 263 13.28 -14.01 -0.52
CA GLU A 263 13.10 -12.91 0.45
C GLU A 263 11.96 -11.96 0.05
N ALA A 264 11.54 -11.13 1.02
CA ALA A 264 10.59 -10.05 0.75
C ALA A 264 11.16 -9.07 -0.29
N LEU A 265 10.30 -8.61 -1.20
CA LEU A 265 10.64 -7.72 -2.33
C LEU A 265 11.79 -8.21 -3.23
N ALA A 266 12.13 -9.51 -3.24
CA ALA A 266 13.36 -9.98 -3.88
C ALA A 266 13.39 -9.86 -5.42
N PHE A 267 12.24 -9.87 -6.12
CA PHE A 267 12.14 -9.63 -7.57
C PHE A 267 11.49 -8.29 -7.93
N SER A 268 10.93 -7.58 -6.95
CA SER A 268 9.92 -6.54 -7.15
C SER A 268 10.34 -5.44 -8.14
N ARG A 269 9.35 -4.93 -8.86
CA ARG A 269 9.41 -3.86 -9.87
C ARG A 269 10.10 -4.27 -11.18
N ASN A 270 10.40 -5.55 -11.44
CA ASN A 270 11.12 -5.93 -12.65
C ASN A 270 10.20 -5.77 -13.90
N PRO A 271 10.56 -4.90 -14.88
CA PRO A 271 9.68 -4.58 -16.01
C PRO A 271 9.90 -5.50 -17.23
N PHE A 272 10.73 -6.53 -17.13
CA PHE A 272 11.13 -7.40 -18.25
C PHE A 272 10.71 -8.86 -18.07
N LEU A 273 10.68 -9.35 -16.83
CA LEU A 273 10.49 -10.73 -16.44
C LEU A 273 9.05 -11.17 -16.70
N LYS A 274 8.85 -12.04 -17.70
CA LYS A 274 7.53 -12.59 -18.06
C LYS A 274 7.21 -13.90 -17.34
N LYS A 275 8.23 -14.65 -16.93
CA LYS A 275 8.10 -15.99 -16.37
C LYS A 275 9.03 -16.27 -15.20
N VAL A 276 8.50 -16.85 -14.13
CA VAL A 276 9.28 -17.38 -13.00
C VAL A 276 9.02 -18.88 -12.83
N VAL A 277 10.08 -19.68 -12.87
CA VAL A 277 10.01 -21.11 -12.59
C VAL A 277 10.54 -21.38 -11.18
N LEU A 278 9.60 -21.64 -10.27
CA LEU A 278 9.88 -21.99 -8.87
C LEU A 278 10.50 -23.40 -8.74
N PRO A 279 11.30 -23.66 -7.70
CA PRO A 279 11.77 -25.01 -7.39
C PRO A 279 10.70 -25.76 -6.58
N THR A 280 10.60 -27.08 -6.73
CA THR A 280 9.64 -27.91 -5.97
C THR A 280 9.92 -27.93 -4.46
N GLY A 281 11.15 -27.59 -4.05
CA GLY A 281 11.56 -27.45 -2.66
C GLY A 281 11.17 -26.12 -2.00
N ILE A 282 10.51 -25.19 -2.71
CA ILE A 282 10.14 -23.88 -2.14
C ILE A 282 9.16 -24.05 -0.98
N THR A 283 9.52 -23.50 0.18
CA THR A 283 8.72 -23.50 1.41
C THR A 283 8.16 -22.11 1.73
N ASP A 284 8.84 -21.05 1.28
CA ASP A 284 8.55 -19.66 1.62
C ASP A 284 8.73 -18.75 0.40
N ILE A 285 7.74 -17.88 0.17
CA ILE A 285 7.78 -16.81 -0.84
C ILE A 285 7.53 -15.52 -0.06
N GLY A 286 8.55 -14.66 -0.03
CA GLY A 286 8.57 -13.46 0.78
C GLY A 286 7.44 -12.47 0.48
N ALA A 287 7.17 -11.62 1.46
CA ALA A 287 6.16 -10.60 1.35
C ALA A 287 6.46 -9.63 0.19
N GLY A 288 5.48 -9.35 -0.66
CA GLY A 288 5.67 -8.52 -1.86
C GLY A 288 6.72 -9.03 -2.87
N ALA A 289 7.12 -10.31 -2.84
CA ALA A 289 8.28 -10.81 -3.60
C ALA A 289 8.28 -10.47 -5.11
N PHE A 290 7.10 -10.43 -5.76
CA PHE A 290 6.91 -10.08 -7.18
C PHE A 290 6.03 -8.81 -7.34
N TYR A 291 6.05 -7.92 -6.34
CA TYR A 291 5.30 -6.67 -6.38
C TYR A 291 5.76 -5.80 -7.56
N GLY A 292 4.85 -5.38 -8.42
CA GLY A 292 5.14 -4.46 -9.53
C GLY A 292 5.88 -5.09 -10.71
N ASP A 293 6.00 -6.42 -10.80
CA ASP A 293 6.62 -7.11 -11.94
C ASP A 293 5.66 -7.06 -13.16
N SER A 294 5.61 -5.90 -13.81
CA SER A 294 4.50 -5.48 -14.69
C SER A 294 4.35 -6.31 -15.98
N LYS A 295 5.31 -7.17 -16.31
CA LYS A 295 5.23 -8.13 -17.43
C LYS A 295 5.12 -9.60 -16.99
N LEU A 296 5.21 -9.90 -15.68
CA LEU A 296 5.12 -11.26 -15.14
C LEU A 296 3.73 -11.83 -15.39
N SER A 297 3.66 -12.85 -16.24
CA SER A 297 2.41 -13.44 -16.75
C SER A 297 2.35 -14.97 -16.60
N ASP A 298 3.47 -15.62 -16.29
CA ASP A 298 3.57 -17.06 -16.04
C ASP A 298 4.35 -17.36 -14.75
N ILE A 299 3.63 -17.76 -13.70
CA ILE A 299 4.21 -18.38 -12.50
C ILE A 299 3.33 -19.56 -12.03
N ASN A 300 3.88 -20.77 -12.11
CA ASN A 300 3.17 -21.95 -11.64
C ASN A 300 3.33 -22.11 -10.11
N LEU A 301 2.36 -21.59 -9.34
CA LEU A 301 2.29 -21.79 -7.89
C LEU A 301 1.84 -23.21 -7.47
N ALA A 302 1.23 -24.01 -8.35
CA ALA A 302 0.78 -25.36 -7.99
C ALA A 302 1.95 -26.30 -7.63
N GLN A 303 3.17 -26.02 -8.11
CA GLN A 303 4.39 -26.75 -7.74
C GLN A 303 4.96 -26.35 -6.36
N ALA A 304 4.48 -25.26 -5.76
CA ALA A 304 4.95 -24.73 -4.47
C ALA A 304 4.29 -25.43 -3.27
N VAL A 305 4.33 -26.78 -3.28
CA VAL A 305 3.55 -27.68 -2.40
C VAL A 305 3.88 -27.60 -0.90
N ASN A 306 4.89 -26.81 -0.51
CA ASN A 306 5.21 -26.57 0.89
C ASN A 306 4.81 -25.17 1.39
N VAL A 307 4.56 -24.20 0.50
CA VAL A 307 4.17 -22.82 0.85
C VAL A 307 2.82 -22.81 1.55
N LYS A 308 2.75 -22.15 2.72
CA LYS A 308 1.56 -22.11 3.60
C LYS A 308 0.84 -20.76 3.64
N LYS A 309 1.57 -19.65 3.44
CA LYS A 309 1.02 -18.29 3.41
C LYS A 309 1.70 -17.49 2.30
N LEU A 310 0.92 -16.59 1.69
CA LEU A 310 1.42 -15.43 0.95
C LEU A 310 1.10 -14.20 1.80
N SER A 311 2.04 -13.28 1.96
CA SER A 311 1.91 -12.11 2.83
C SER A 311 2.09 -10.82 2.04
N ASP A 312 1.38 -9.78 2.46
CA ASP A 312 1.65 -8.41 2.00
C ASP A 312 2.87 -7.86 2.75
N PHE A 313 3.73 -7.11 2.06
CA PHE A 313 4.84 -6.40 2.69
C PHE A 313 4.31 -5.14 3.35
N ASP A 314 4.60 -4.96 4.63
CA ASP A 314 4.17 -3.80 5.40
C ASP A 314 5.14 -2.63 5.19
N GLY A 315 4.84 -1.81 4.18
CA GLY A 315 5.65 -0.65 3.85
C GLY A 315 5.69 0.41 4.96
N VAL A 316 4.72 0.43 5.89
CA VAL A 316 4.75 1.36 7.04
C VAL A 316 5.80 0.93 8.04
N LYS A 317 5.85 -0.37 8.37
CA LYS A 317 6.91 -0.92 9.24
C LYS A 317 8.30 -0.74 8.62
N ALA A 318 8.41 -0.87 7.29
CA ALA A 318 9.64 -0.59 6.55
C ALA A 318 9.91 0.90 6.26
N LYS A 319 9.04 1.81 6.75
CA LYS A 319 9.10 3.26 6.54
C LYS A 319 9.30 3.68 5.08
N LEU A 320 8.60 3.00 4.16
CA LEU A 320 8.53 3.42 2.76
C LEU A 320 7.78 4.75 2.68
N SER A 321 8.27 5.68 1.85
CA SER A 321 7.50 6.89 1.52
C SER A 321 6.34 6.54 0.59
N TYR A 322 5.28 7.35 0.61
CA TYR A 322 4.15 7.18 -0.32
C TYR A 322 4.56 7.38 -1.80
N TYR A 323 5.63 8.13 -2.06
CA TYR A 323 6.18 8.30 -3.40
C TYR A 323 6.97 7.07 -3.87
N ASP A 324 7.57 6.32 -2.94
CA ASP A 324 8.37 5.13 -3.23
C ASP A 324 7.51 4.00 -3.82
N VAL A 325 6.22 3.98 -3.48
CA VAL A 325 5.23 2.94 -3.85
C VAL A 325 4.35 3.38 -5.01
N GLY A 326 4.92 4.18 -5.92
CA GLY A 326 4.29 4.64 -7.15
C GLY A 326 3.57 3.50 -7.88
N ALA A 327 2.42 3.81 -8.50
CA ALA A 327 1.66 2.81 -9.23
C ALA A 327 2.57 2.15 -10.29
N PRO A 328 2.64 0.81 -10.36
CA PRO A 328 3.55 0.13 -11.27
C PRO A 328 3.31 0.63 -12.69
N ALA A 329 4.39 1.11 -13.33
CA ALA A 329 4.35 1.71 -14.64
C ALA A 329 3.72 0.73 -15.65
N ASP A 330 2.66 1.21 -16.29
CA ASP A 330 1.98 0.60 -17.42
C ASP A 330 1.88 -0.94 -17.36
N ALA A 331 1.02 -1.41 -16.45
CA ALA A 331 0.50 -2.77 -16.41
C ALA A 331 -0.47 -3.06 -17.58
N GLY A 332 -0.20 -2.47 -18.75
CA GLY A 332 -1.07 -2.36 -19.90
C GLY A 332 -2.24 -1.41 -19.62
N GLU A 333 -2.20 -0.23 -20.23
CA GLU A 333 -3.42 0.24 -20.88
C GLU A 333 -3.96 -0.91 -21.74
N VAL A 334 -5.08 -1.48 -21.30
CA VAL A 334 -5.94 -2.23 -22.22
C VAL A 334 -6.44 -1.16 -23.17
N SER A 335 -5.93 -1.16 -24.40
CA SER A 335 -6.39 -0.26 -25.44
C SER A 335 -7.89 -0.50 -25.65
N ASP A 336 -8.71 0.42 -25.13
CA ASP A 336 -10.17 0.40 -25.25
C ASP A 336 -10.60 0.78 -26.69
N GLU A 337 -10.09 0.04 -27.69
CA GLU A 337 -10.64 0.03 -29.05
C GLU A 337 -11.86 -0.90 -29.08
N GLY A 338 -12.98 -0.43 -28.54
CA GLY A 338 -14.30 -1.03 -28.76
C GLY A 338 -15.22 -1.14 -27.56
N ASP A 339 -15.74 -0.01 -27.06
CA ASP A 339 -17.18 0.18 -26.74
C ASP A 339 -17.44 1.63 -26.30
N GLU A 340 -17.99 2.48 -27.19
CA GLU A 340 -18.25 3.91 -26.94
C GLU A 340 -19.40 4.20 -25.93
N ASP A 341 -20.01 3.16 -25.36
CA ASP A 341 -21.16 3.27 -24.43
C ASP A 341 -20.81 3.13 -22.93
N VAL A 342 -19.53 2.94 -22.57
CA VAL A 342 -19.12 2.93 -21.16
C VAL A 342 -18.94 4.37 -20.66
N ILE A 343 -19.94 4.86 -19.92
CA ILE A 343 -19.87 6.16 -19.22
C ILE A 343 -18.61 6.21 -18.36
N ASN A 344 -17.66 7.09 -18.74
CA ASN A 344 -16.37 7.23 -18.09
C ASN A 344 -16.50 8.01 -16.76
N ASP A 345 -17.08 7.33 -15.78
CA ASP A 345 -17.52 7.86 -14.47
C ASP A 345 -16.39 7.95 -13.42
N GLU A 346 -15.12 7.95 -13.83
CA GLU A 346 -13.96 8.00 -12.91
C GLU A 346 -13.94 9.24 -12.02
N LYS A 347 -14.50 10.37 -12.49
CA LYS A 347 -14.65 11.60 -11.68
C LYS A 347 -15.69 11.47 -10.57
N ASP A 348 -16.56 10.48 -10.64
CA ASP A 348 -17.69 10.26 -9.73
C ASP A 348 -17.53 8.98 -8.89
N LEU A 349 -16.49 8.18 -9.17
CA LEU A 349 -15.87 7.27 -8.20
C LEU A 349 -15.35 8.10 -7.00
N VAL A 350 -16.24 8.41 -6.07
CA VAL A 350 -15.79 8.70 -4.70
C VAL A 350 -15.01 7.48 -4.25
N SER A 351 -13.72 7.71 -4.03
CA SER A 351 -12.75 6.71 -3.57
C SER A 351 -13.36 5.76 -2.55
N GLU A 352 -12.95 4.48 -2.61
CA GLU A 352 -13.10 3.48 -1.53
C GLU A 352 -13.27 4.20 -0.18
N PRO A 353 -14.41 3.99 0.51
CA PRO A 353 -15.07 4.93 1.41
C PRO A 353 -14.10 5.67 2.31
N ASP A 354 -14.25 6.99 2.47
CA ASP A 354 -13.36 7.97 3.11
C ASP A 354 -12.23 7.47 4.06
N GLY A 355 -12.51 6.56 4.99
CA GLY A 355 -11.50 5.87 5.81
C GLY A 355 -10.52 4.97 5.04
N SER A 356 -10.91 4.29 3.98
CA SER A 356 -10.19 3.18 3.36
C SER A 356 -9.22 3.52 2.23
N ALA A 357 -9.56 4.46 1.33
CA ALA A 357 -8.53 5.08 0.49
C ALA A 357 -7.50 5.84 1.36
N LYS A 358 -7.91 6.31 2.54
CA LYS A 358 -7.00 6.81 3.57
C LYS A 358 -6.18 5.66 4.20
N TYR A 359 -6.78 4.54 4.63
CA TYR A 359 -6.06 3.39 5.20
C TYR A 359 -5.08 2.74 4.21
N LEU A 360 -5.38 2.68 2.91
CA LEU A 360 -4.46 2.16 1.90
C LEU A 360 -3.36 3.16 1.52
N LYS A 361 -3.57 4.46 1.74
CA LYS A 361 -2.52 5.49 1.64
C LYS A 361 -1.64 5.55 2.89
N GLU A 362 -2.23 5.32 4.06
CA GLU A 362 -1.56 5.22 5.36
C GLU A 362 -0.86 3.87 5.57
N ILE A 363 -1.30 2.81 4.88
CA ILE A 363 -0.75 1.45 4.96
C ILE A 363 -0.34 0.96 3.56
N ALA A 364 0.94 1.16 3.24
CA ALA A 364 1.58 0.69 2.01
C ALA A 364 1.75 -0.84 1.96
N LEU A 365 0.64 -1.58 1.81
CA LEU A 365 0.64 -3.05 1.69
C LEU A 365 1.01 -3.50 0.27
N LEU A 366 2.25 -3.94 0.09
CA LEU A 366 2.75 -4.45 -1.19
C LEU A 366 2.50 -5.96 -1.29
N GLY A 367 1.40 -6.34 -1.96
CA GLY A 367 1.01 -7.75 -2.08
C GLY A 367 1.92 -8.57 -2.98
N THR A 368 2.01 -9.88 -2.71
CA THR A 368 3.02 -10.77 -3.34
C THR A 368 3.03 -10.76 -4.87
N PHE A 369 1.88 -10.58 -5.51
CA PHE A 369 1.73 -10.48 -6.97
C PHE A 369 1.10 -9.16 -7.42
N ALA A 370 0.99 -8.17 -6.54
CA ALA A 370 0.27 -6.95 -6.87
C ALA A 370 0.95 -6.21 -8.04
N GLY A 371 0.16 -5.75 -9.02
CA GLY A 371 0.67 -5.12 -10.24
C GLY A 371 1.24 -6.06 -11.30
N THR A 372 1.16 -7.38 -11.13
CA THR A 372 1.61 -8.34 -12.16
C THR A 372 0.61 -8.50 -13.30
N ASN A 373 1.08 -9.00 -14.44
CA ASN A 373 0.28 -9.28 -15.65
C ASN A 373 -0.19 -10.75 -15.72
N LEU A 374 -0.42 -11.37 -14.56
CA LEU A 374 -0.94 -12.74 -14.48
C LEU A 374 -2.35 -12.80 -15.05
N LYS A 375 -2.64 -13.80 -15.90
CA LYS A 375 -3.98 -14.01 -16.49
C LYS A 375 -4.80 -15.04 -15.72
N GLU A 376 -4.11 -16.05 -15.19
CA GLU A 376 -4.68 -17.03 -14.27
C GLU A 376 -3.64 -17.47 -13.24
N ILE A 377 -4.09 -17.93 -12.07
CA ILE A 377 -3.20 -18.49 -11.05
C ILE A 377 -3.88 -19.68 -10.34
N GLN A 378 -3.09 -20.70 -10.01
CA GLN A 378 -3.51 -21.85 -9.20
C GLN A 378 -2.75 -21.86 -7.88
N LEU A 379 -3.48 -21.67 -6.79
CA LEU A 379 -2.94 -21.77 -5.43
C LEU A 379 -2.75 -23.26 -5.07
N PRO A 380 -1.61 -23.65 -4.49
CA PRO A 380 -1.35 -25.05 -4.14
C PRO A 380 -2.22 -25.49 -2.94
N ASP A 381 -2.48 -26.80 -2.82
CA ASP A 381 -3.25 -27.38 -1.71
C ASP A 381 -2.66 -27.10 -0.32
N SER A 382 -1.36 -26.80 -0.27
CA SER A 382 -0.64 -26.42 0.95
C SER A 382 -0.97 -25.01 1.45
N LEU A 383 -1.36 -24.11 0.55
CA LEU A 383 -1.58 -22.71 0.88
C LEU A 383 -2.84 -22.57 1.72
N LYS A 384 -2.71 -21.93 2.88
CA LYS A 384 -3.81 -21.65 3.81
C LYS A 384 -4.35 -20.25 3.61
N TYR A 385 -3.45 -19.29 3.47
CA TYR A 385 -3.75 -17.86 3.54
C TYR A 385 -3.01 -17.07 2.44
N ALA A 386 -3.62 -15.97 2.01
CA ALA A 386 -3.01 -14.95 1.17
C ALA A 386 -3.46 -13.59 1.71
N GLY A 387 -2.54 -12.62 1.77
CA GLY A 387 -2.84 -11.27 2.29
C GLY A 387 -3.78 -10.46 1.40
N TYR A 388 -4.43 -9.47 2.01
CA TYR A 388 -5.38 -8.54 1.39
C TYR A 388 -4.95 -8.04 0.00
N SER A 389 -3.73 -7.54 -0.12
CA SER A 389 -3.22 -6.93 -1.34
C SER A 389 -2.63 -7.93 -2.33
N THR A 390 -2.62 -9.25 -2.08
CA THR A 390 -1.89 -10.27 -2.88
C THR A 390 -2.08 -10.10 -4.40
N PHE A 391 -3.30 -9.78 -4.85
CA PHE A 391 -3.65 -9.58 -6.27
C PHE A 391 -4.07 -8.13 -6.62
N TYR A 392 -3.74 -7.16 -5.77
CA TYR A 392 -4.07 -5.76 -6.00
C TYR A 392 -3.49 -5.27 -7.34
N LYS A 393 -4.28 -4.57 -8.15
CA LYS A 393 -3.90 -4.14 -9.53
C LYS A 393 -3.42 -5.26 -10.48
N CYS A 394 -3.77 -6.53 -10.26
CA CYS A 394 -3.59 -7.57 -11.29
C CYS A 394 -4.66 -7.44 -12.37
N LEU A 395 -4.60 -6.38 -13.20
CA LEU A 395 -5.69 -5.99 -14.11
C LEU A 395 -6.03 -7.05 -15.16
N CYS A 396 -5.04 -7.84 -15.59
CA CYS A 396 -5.21 -8.93 -16.54
C CYS A 396 -5.68 -10.26 -15.92
N LEU A 397 -5.75 -10.38 -14.59
CA LEU A 397 -6.12 -11.61 -13.90
C LEU A 397 -7.62 -11.85 -14.06
N LYS A 398 -7.98 -12.96 -14.69
CA LYS A 398 -9.38 -13.34 -14.96
C LYS A 398 -9.80 -14.62 -14.24
N LYS A 399 -8.85 -15.35 -13.64
CA LYS A 399 -9.12 -16.65 -13.02
C LYS A 399 -8.20 -16.95 -11.83
N ILE A 400 -8.80 -17.36 -10.71
CA ILE A 400 -8.08 -17.93 -9.55
C ILE A 400 -8.61 -19.34 -9.31
N THR A 401 -7.72 -20.32 -9.21
CA THR A 401 -8.06 -21.67 -8.73
C THR A 401 -7.51 -21.85 -7.32
N LEU A 402 -8.38 -22.08 -6.34
CA LEU A 402 -7.97 -22.32 -4.95
C LEU A 402 -7.44 -23.74 -4.75
N GLY A 403 -6.52 -23.91 -3.81
CA GLY A 403 -6.16 -25.23 -3.29
C GLY A 403 -7.28 -25.80 -2.39
N THR A 404 -7.35 -27.13 -2.29
CA THR A 404 -8.25 -27.84 -1.36
C THR A 404 -8.00 -27.48 0.11
N GLY A 405 -6.76 -27.10 0.45
CA GLY A 405 -6.39 -26.68 1.79
C GLY A 405 -6.63 -25.20 2.11
N PHE A 406 -7.00 -24.36 1.13
CA PHE A 406 -7.14 -22.92 1.33
C PHE A 406 -8.27 -22.58 2.31
N ALA A 407 -7.95 -21.74 3.30
CA ALA A 407 -8.79 -21.41 4.44
C ALA A 407 -9.00 -19.89 4.63
N GLY A 408 -8.22 -19.07 3.91
CA GLY A 408 -8.34 -17.63 3.92
C GLY A 408 -9.63 -17.11 3.28
N GLN A 409 -9.95 -15.84 3.48
CA GLN A 409 -11.14 -15.21 2.90
C GLN A 409 -10.92 -14.75 1.44
N ILE A 410 -12.01 -14.66 0.68
CA ILE A 410 -12.11 -13.97 -0.61
C ILE A 410 -12.86 -12.66 -0.37
N ASN A 411 -12.35 -11.52 -0.82
CA ASN A 411 -12.96 -10.20 -0.56
C ASN A 411 -13.36 -10.03 0.92
N PRO A 412 -12.42 -10.08 1.87
CA PRO A 412 -12.72 -9.91 3.29
C PRO A 412 -13.47 -8.60 3.56
N VAL A 413 -14.34 -8.65 4.57
CA VAL A 413 -15.05 -7.45 5.06
C VAL A 413 -14.03 -6.47 5.65
N ASN A 414 -13.10 -7.00 6.45
CA ASN A 414 -12.02 -6.23 7.05
C ASN A 414 -11.00 -5.81 5.99
N TYR A 415 -10.63 -4.53 6.01
CA TYR A 415 -9.46 -4.01 5.30
C TYR A 415 -8.17 -4.60 5.89
N CYS A 416 -7.16 -4.80 5.04
CA CYS A 416 -5.83 -5.28 5.46
C CYS A 416 -5.85 -6.64 6.17
N ASP A 417 -6.82 -7.52 5.86
CA ASP A 417 -6.89 -8.89 6.38
C ASP A 417 -5.64 -9.69 5.96
N GLU A 418 -4.78 -10.03 6.93
CA GLU A 418 -3.56 -10.80 6.68
C GLU A 418 -3.82 -12.26 6.25
N ASN A 419 -5.08 -12.70 6.28
CA ASN A 419 -5.51 -14.07 5.98
C ASN A 419 -6.58 -14.13 4.89
N GLY A 420 -6.88 -13.06 4.15
CA GLY A 420 -7.79 -13.12 3.00
C GLY A 420 -7.44 -12.11 1.92
N PHE A 421 -7.58 -12.49 0.65
CA PHE A 421 -7.21 -11.63 -0.47
C PHE A 421 -8.41 -10.89 -1.05
N LEU A 422 -8.17 -9.67 -1.54
CA LEU A 422 -9.10 -8.95 -2.41
C LEU A 422 -8.96 -9.47 -3.86
N LEU A 423 -10.08 -9.68 -4.55
CA LEU A 423 -10.07 -9.87 -6.01
C LEU A 423 -9.57 -8.59 -6.69
N PRO A 424 -8.82 -8.67 -7.79
CA PRO A 424 -8.35 -7.47 -8.48
C PRO A 424 -9.51 -6.58 -8.91
N ASP A 425 -9.41 -5.28 -8.59
CA ASP A 425 -10.38 -4.26 -8.99
C ASP A 425 -10.29 -4.00 -10.51
N ASN A 426 -10.87 -4.90 -11.31
CA ASN A 426 -11.08 -4.65 -12.73
C ASN A 426 -12.30 -3.71 -12.91
N LYS A 427 -12.14 -2.66 -13.74
CA LYS A 427 -13.19 -1.71 -14.11
C LYS A 427 -14.38 -2.44 -14.77
N SER A 428 -14.11 -3.50 -15.52
CA SER A 428 -15.11 -4.45 -16.03
C SER A 428 -15.03 -5.76 -15.23
N THR A 429 -15.98 -5.98 -14.32
CA THR A 429 -16.18 -7.29 -13.68
C THR A 429 -17.20 -8.15 -14.43
N ASP A 430 -17.25 -8.06 -15.77
CA ASP A 430 -17.82 -9.13 -16.59
C ASP A 430 -16.86 -10.33 -16.53
N CYS A 431 -17.28 -11.37 -15.81
CA CYS A 431 -16.67 -12.71 -15.71
C CYS A 431 -15.25 -12.85 -15.13
N PHE A 432 -15.10 -12.75 -13.80
CA PHE A 432 -13.96 -13.35 -13.07
C PHE A 432 -14.29 -14.80 -12.66
N ASP A 433 -13.41 -15.77 -12.96
CA ASP A 433 -13.59 -17.21 -12.70
C ASP A 433 -12.86 -17.65 -11.42
N ILE A 434 -13.60 -17.93 -10.35
CA ILE A 434 -13.06 -18.48 -9.09
C ILE A 434 -13.38 -19.97 -9.01
N ARG A 435 -12.37 -20.80 -9.24
CA ARG A 435 -12.50 -22.26 -9.17
C ARG A 435 -12.17 -22.76 -7.78
N ILE A 436 -13.14 -23.44 -7.19
CA ILE A 436 -13.05 -24.04 -5.87
C ILE A 436 -13.15 -25.56 -6.05
N PRO A 437 -12.08 -26.33 -5.76
CA PRO A 437 -12.10 -27.77 -5.94
C PRO A 437 -13.05 -28.42 -4.92
N ALA A 438 -13.74 -29.48 -5.31
CA ALA A 438 -14.73 -30.17 -4.47
C ALA A 438 -14.15 -30.73 -3.13
N GLY A 439 -12.82 -30.92 -3.06
CA GLY A 439 -12.11 -31.30 -1.84
C GLY A 439 -11.88 -30.15 -0.83
N ASN A 440 -12.15 -28.89 -1.19
CA ASN A 440 -12.03 -27.77 -0.25
C ASN A 440 -13.14 -27.84 0.80
N LYS A 441 -12.76 -27.92 2.08
CA LYS A 441 -13.71 -28.04 3.21
C LYS A 441 -14.21 -26.68 3.73
N ASN A 442 -13.49 -25.60 3.43
CA ASN A 442 -13.76 -24.24 3.90
C ASN A 442 -14.71 -23.48 2.97
N TYR A 443 -14.96 -24.01 1.77
CA TYR A 443 -15.78 -23.39 0.74
C TYR A 443 -16.75 -24.37 0.09
N LYS A 444 -17.91 -23.87 -0.36
CA LYS A 444 -18.92 -24.62 -1.11
C LYS A 444 -19.47 -23.74 -2.23
N VAL A 445 -19.57 -24.27 -3.44
CA VAL A 445 -20.23 -23.58 -4.56
C VAL A 445 -21.61 -24.21 -4.78
N ARG A 446 -22.66 -23.38 -4.83
CA ARG A 446 -24.03 -23.78 -5.18
C ARG A 446 -24.59 -22.77 -6.15
N ASP A 447 -25.11 -23.20 -7.29
CA ASP A 447 -25.64 -22.31 -8.35
C ASP A 447 -24.66 -21.19 -8.79
N ASN A 448 -23.35 -21.46 -8.78
CA ASN A 448 -22.27 -20.49 -9.00
C ASN A 448 -22.14 -19.39 -7.92
N VAL A 449 -22.79 -19.52 -6.76
CA VAL A 449 -22.56 -18.67 -5.58
C VAL A 449 -21.59 -19.38 -4.64
N ILE A 450 -20.60 -18.64 -4.15
CA ILE A 450 -19.55 -19.10 -3.25
C ILE A 450 -20.00 -18.87 -1.80
N TYR A 451 -20.06 -19.96 -1.04
CA TYR A 451 -20.37 -19.97 0.38
C TYR A 451 -19.15 -20.46 1.19
N SER A 452 -19.09 -20.08 2.46
CA SER A 452 -18.25 -20.78 3.45
C SER A 452 -18.69 -22.24 3.60
N GLY A 453 -17.80 -23.08 4.14
CA GLY A 453 -18.05 -24.51 4.38
C GLY A 453 -19.22 -24.76 5.33
N ASP A 454 -19.51 -23.84 6.24
CA ASP A 454 -20.67 -23.87 7.14
C ASP A 454 -21.93 -23.16 6.59
N GLY A 455 -21.82 -22.52 5.42
CA GLY A 455 -22.91 -21.80 4.75
C GLY A 455 -23.32 -20.47 5.39
N LYS A 456 -22.54 -19.93 6.35
CA LYS A 456 -22.86 -18.65 7.01
C LYS A 456 -22.38 -17.42 6.25
N THR A 457 -21.36 -17.54 5.42
CA THR A 457 -20.77 -16.42 4.68
C THR A 457 -20.93 -16.64 3.18
N VAL A 458 -21.29 -15.59 2.45
CA VAL A 458 -21.35 -15.55 0.99
C VAL A 458 -20.25 -14.63 0.48
N TYR A 459 -19.38 -15.17 -0.36
CA TYR A 459 -18.19 -14.47 -0.89
C TYR A 459 -18.40 -13.92 -2.30
N GLY A 460 -19.56 -14.19 -2.90
CA GLY A 460 -19.94 -13.73 -4.23
C GLY A 460 -20.17 -14.86 -5.21
N VAL A 461 -19.84 -14.62 -6.49
CA VAL A 461 -20.11 -15.57 -7.58
C VAL A 461 -18.82 -16.15 -8.14
N SER A 462 -18.84 -17.44 -8.48
CA SER A 462 -17.66 -18.17 -8.98
C SER A 462 -17.37 -17.91 -10.47
N LYS A 463 -18.31 -17.28 -11.17
CA LYS A 463 -18.27 -16.83 -12.57
C LYS A 463 -19.55 -16.01 -12.83
N ASP A 464 -19.70 -15.51 -14.04
CA ASP A 464 -20.92 -14.89 -14.55
C ASP A 464 -22.22 -15.54 -14.06
N TYR A 465 -22.94 -14.82 -13.19
CA TYR A 465 -24.21 -15.27 -12.65
C TYR A 465 -25.35 -14.96 -13.63
N LYS A 466 -25.74 -15.97 -14.41
CA LYS A 466 -26.71 -15.81 -15.51
C LYS A 466 -28.19 -15.74 -15.06
N LYS A 467 -28.53 -16.03 -13.79
CA LYS A 467 -29.92 -15.93 -13.31
C LYS A 467 -30.24 -14.48 -12.91
N SER A 468 -31.47 -14.03 -13.17
CA SER A 468 -31.94 -12.69 -12.78
C SER A 468 -32.36 -12.58 -11.31
N THR A 469 -32.45 -13.70 -10.59
CA THR A 469 -32.86 -13.74 -9.18
C THR A 469 -31.91 -14.61 -8.37
N LEU A 470 -31.74 -14.26 -7.10
CA LEU A 470 -30.97 -15.04 -6.13
C LEU A 470 -31.75 -15.14 -4.81
N THR A 471 -31.79 -16.35 -4.25
CA THR A 471 -32.32 -16.62 -2.92
C THR A 471 -31.17 -17.14 -2.05
N LEU A 472 -30.91 -16.47 -0.92
CA LEU A 472 -29.88 -16.86 0.04
C LEU A 472 -30.50 -17.70 1.16
N ASP A 473 -29.81 -18.80 1.51
CA ASP A 473 -30.21 -19.74 2.56
C ASP A 473 -30.42 -19.04 3.91
N LYS A 474 -31.35 -19.55 4.71
CA LYS A 474 -31.71 -19.01 6.04
C LYS A 474 -30.53 -18.88 7.04
N ASN A 475 -29.45 -19.62 6.80
CA ASN A 475 -28.26 -19.67 7.66
C ASN A 475 -27.20 -18.61 7.30
N VAL A 476 -27.34 -17.92 6.14
CA VAL A 476 -26.42 -16.86 5.73
C VAL A 476 -26.53 -15.69 6.70
N LYS A 477 -25.38 -15.28 7.25
CA LYS A 477 -25.20 -14.15 8.16
C LYS A 477 -24.47 -12.98 7.53
N VAL A 478 -23.52 -13.26 6.65
CA VAL A 478 -22.61 -12.26 6.06
C VAL A 478 -22.59 -12.42 4.55
N ILE A 479 -22.72 -11.31 3.83
CA ILE A 479 -22.30 -11.20 2.43
C ILE A 479 -21.04 -10.31 2.43
N THR A 480 -19.93 -10.81 1.92
CA THR A 480 -18.64 -10.09 1.97
C THR A 480 -18.51 -9.04 0.87
N ARG A 481 -17.42 -8.27 0.90
CA ARG A 481 -17.20 -7.11 0.04
C ARG A 481 -17.35 -7.46 -1.45
N ASN A 482 -17.97 -6.57 -2.23
CA ASN A 482 -18.08 -6.67 -3.70
C ASN A 482 -18.71 -7.98 -4.24
N ALA A 483 -19.31 -8.82 -3.38
CA ALA A 483 -19.75 -10.18 -3.71
C ALA A 483 -20.67 -10.28 -4.95
N PHE A 484 -21.48 -9.26 -5.20
CA PHE A 484 -22.42 -9.17 -6.32
C PHE A 484 -22.28 -7.86 -7.12
N ARG A 485 -21.12 -7.21 -7.06
CA ARG A 485 -20.77 -5.99 -7.81
C ARG A 485 -20.95 -6.22 -9.32
N ASN A 486 -21.53 -5.25 -10.03
CA ASN A 486 -21.88 -5.31 -11.45
C ASN A 486 -22.71 -6.55 -11.91
N THR A 487 -23.30 -7.33 -11.00
CA THR A 487 -24.06 -8.53 -11.42
C THR A 487 -25.37 -8.17 -12.13
N LYS A 488 -25.88 -9.08 -12.98
CA LYS A 488 -27.14 -8.91 -13.72
C LYS A 488 -28.38 -9.31 -12.88
N LEU A 489 -28.22 -9.33 -11.55
CA LEU A 489 -29.24 -9.67 -10.56
C LEU A 489 -30.31 -8.57 -10.47
N LYS A 490 -31.56 -8.93 -10.76
CA LYS A 490 -32.74 -8.05 -10.64
C LYS A 490 -33.41 -8.15 -9.27
N LYS A 491 -33.32 -9.29 -8.58
CA LYS A 491 -33.89 -9.49 -7.26
C LYS A 491 -33.01 -10.37 -6.39
N VAL A 492 -32.83 -9.99 -5.12
CA VAL A 492 -32.21 -10.83 -4.10
C VAL A 492 -33.17 -11.01 -2.92
N THR A 493 -33.23 -12.22 -2.35
CA THR A 493 -34.02 -12.54 -1.16
C THR A 493 -33.23 -13.36 -0.16
N ALA A 494 -32.98 -12.82 1.02
CA ALA A 494 -32.35 -13.52 2.14
C ALA A 494 -33.41 -14.11 3.08
N LEU A 495 -33.43 -15.44 3.22
CA LEU A 495 -34.50 -16.16 3.92
C LEU A 495 -34.39 -16.19 5.46
N GLY A 496 -33.38 -15.56 6.05
CA GLY A 496 -33.10 -15.67 7.49
C GLY A 496 -32.13 -14.62 8.04
N ASN A 497 -31.15 -15.09 8.82
CA ASN A 497 -30.40 -14.29 9.79
C ASN A 497 -29.23 -13.47 9.21
N LEU A 498 -29.46 -12.75 8.10
CA LEU A 498 -28.45 -11.89 7.46
C LEU A 498 -28.18 -10.65 8.33
N THR A 499 -27.09 -10.67 9.09
CA THR A 499 -26.69 -9.55 9.97
C THR A 499 -25.80 -8.52 9.28
N THR A 500 -25.08 -8.90 8.21
CA THR A 500 -24.07 -8.03 7.59
C THR A 500 -24.13 -8.07 6.07
N ILE A 501 -24.33 -6.90 5.45
CA ILE A 501 -24.11 -6.66 4.03
C ILE A 501 -22.84 -5.81 3.94
N GLY A 502 -21.73 -6.41 3.49
CA GLY A 502 -20.42 -5.75 3.42
C GLY A 502 -20.32 -4.62 2.38
N SER A 503 -19.16 -3.97 2.37
CA SER A 503 -18.92 -2.82 1.48
C SER A 503 -19.05 -3.19 0.00
N GLY A 504 -19.67 -2.31 -0.79
CA GLY A 504 -19.78 -2.46 -2.25
C GLY A 504 -20.53 -3.69 -2.79
N VAL A 505 -21.24 -4.47 -1.95
CA VAL A 505 -21.82 -5.78 -2.31
C VAL A 505 -22.60 -5.78 -3.63
N PHE A 506 -23.41 -4.77 -3.90
CA PHE A 506 -24.16 -4.58 -5.16
C PHE A 506 -23.74 -3.30 -5.90
N MET A 507 -22.57 -2.73 -5.62
CA MET A 507 -22.09 -1.51 -6.29
C MET A 507 -22.23 -1.63 -7.81
N HIS A 508 -22.78 -0.59 -8.44
CA HIS A 508 -23.05 -0.50 -9.88
C HIS A 508 -23.95 -1.61 -10.46
N ASN A 509 -24.74 -2.32 -9.64
CA ASN A 509 -25.77 -3.22 -10.16
C ASN A 509 -26.96 -2.42 -10.71
N TRP A 510 -26.85 -2.00 -11.99
CA TRP A 510 -27.88 -1.28 -12.75
C TRP A 510 -29.12 -2.11 -13.10
N HIS A 511 -29.24 -3.34 -12.58
CA HIS A 511 -30.36 -4.25 -12.81
C HIS A 511 -31.19 -4.52 -11.56
N CYS A 512 -30.62 -4.36 -10.36
CA CYS A 512 -31.27 -4.69 -9.10
C CYS A 512 -32.48 -3.79 -8.87
N LYS A 513 -33.67 -4.40 -8.89
CA LYS A 513 -34.96 -3.76 -8.60
C LYS A 513 -35.41 -3.95 -7.17
N LYS A 514 -35.03 -5.08 -6.55
CA LYS A 514 -35.58 -5.47 -5.26
C LYS A 514 -34.59 -6.24 -4.40
N PHE A 515 -34.39 -5.78 -3.17
CA PHE A 515 -33.72 -6.55 -2.12
C PHE A 515 -34.72 -6.85 -0.99
N GLU A 516 -34.78 -8.09 -0.52
CA GLU A 516 -35.66 -8.51 0.59
C GLU A 516 -34.91 -9.36 1.61
N VAL A 517 -35.01 -9.03 2.89
CA VAL A 517 -34.55 -9.85 4.03
C VAL A 517 -35.66 -9.97 5.06
N LYS A 518 -35.73 -11.11 5.76
CA LYS A 518 -36.77 -11.40 6.77
C LYS A 518 -36.38 -11.13 8.22
N GLY A 519 -35.10 -10.92 8.52
CA GLY A 519 -34.59 -10.69 9.87
C GLY A 519 -33.86 -9.36 9.99
N ASN A 520 -33.38 -9.06 11.19
CA ASN A 520 -32.64 -7.84 11.49
C ASN A 520 -31.27 -7.81 10.80
N ILE A 521 -30.87 -6.64 10.31
CA ILE A 521 -29.51 -6.34 9.84
C ILE A 521 -28.78 -5.51 10.91
N ASP A 522 -27.59 -5.93 11.32
CA ASP A 522 -26.72 -5.12 12.17
C ASP A 522 -26.03 -4.02 11.34
N THR A 523 -25.50 -4.36 10.17
CA THR A 523 -24.77 -3.40 9.32
C THR A 523 -25.09 -3.59 7.83
N ILE A 524 -25.54 -2.51 7.18
CA ILE A 524 -25.42 -2.28 5.74
C ILE A 524 -24.22 -1.36 5.57
N ASP A 525 -23.12 -1.88 5.04
CA ASP A 525 -21.83 -1.19 5.03
C ASP A 525 -21.74 -0.16 3.89
N ALA A 526 -20.63 0.59 3.85
CA ALA A 526 -20.43 1.67 2.90
C ALA A 526 -20.57 1.21 1.43
N GLN A 527 -21.19 2.06 0.60
CA GLN A 527 -21.41 1.81 -0.83
C GLN A 527 -22.14 0.48 -1.20
N ALA A 528 -22.76 -0.24 -0.24
CA ALA A 528 -23.32 -1.57 -0.43
C ALA A 528 -24.30 -1.73 -1.61
N PHE A 529 -25.04 -0.68 -1.96
CA PHE A 529 -25.96 -0.58 -3.10
C PHE A 529 -25.66 0.66 -3.97
N TYR A 530 -24.46 1.25 -3.87
CA TYR A 530 -24.09 2.48 -4.58
C TYR A 530 -24.38 2.40 -6.09
N LYS A 531 -25.03 3.43 -6.64
CA LYS A 531 -25.48 3.51 -8.05
C LYS A 531 -26.31 2.30 -8.54
N CYS A 532 -27.07 1.62 -7.67
CA CYS A 532 -28.11 0.66 -8.08
C CYS A 532 -29.36 1.40 -8.64
N HIS A 533 -29.22 2.10 -9.76
CA HIS A 533 -30.23 3.05 -10.30
C HIS A 533 -31.64 2.51 -10.56
N LYS A 534 -31.86 1.19 -10.52
CA LYS A 534 -33.18 0.56 -10.71
C LYS A 534 -33.80 0.04 -9.42
N LEU A 535 -33.18 0.29 -8.25
CA LEU A 535 -33.63 -0.23 -6.96
C LEU A 535 -34.93 0.47 -6.53
N GLU A 536 -36.05 -0.16 -6.88
CA GLU A 536 -37.41 0.32 -6.60
C GLU A 536 -37.83 0.06 -5.15
N LYS A 537 -37.26 -0.98 -4.51
CA LYS A 537 -37.64 -1.36 -3.14
C LYS A 537 -36.56 -2.13 -2.39
N PHE A 538 -36.20 -1.65 -1.20
CA PHE A 538 -35.49 -2.44 -0.19
C PHE A 538 -36.47 -2.83 0.92
N VAL A 539 -36.48 -4.09 1.34
CA VAL A 539 -37.36 -4.61 2.40
C VAL A 539 -36.56 -5.35 3.46
N CYS A 540 -36.72 -4.95 4.72
CA CYS A 540 -36.22 -5.66 5.89
C CYS A 540 -37.39 -5.95 6.85
N GLY A 541 -37.74 -7.22 7.01
CA GLY A 541 -38.77 -7.68 7.97
C GLY A 541 -38.30 -7.64 9.44
N GLY A 542 -37.55 -6.60 9.81
CA GLY A 542 -36.90 -6.43 11.10
C GLY A 542 -36.30 -5.04 11.25
N THR A 543 -35.33 -4.90 12.14
CA THR A 543 -34.59 -3.64 12.35
C THR A 543 -33.32 -3.57 11.49
N VAL A 544 -32.82 -2.35 11.28
CA VAL A 544 -31.46 -2.07 10.80
C VAL A 544 -30.76 -1.26 11.89
N LYS A 545 -29.53 -1.59 12.30
CA LYS A 545 -28.80 -0.75 13.28
C LYS A 545 -27.94 0.33 12.60
N LYS A 546 -27.26 -0.01 11.50
CA LYS A 546 -26.33 0.89 10.81
C LYS A 546 -26.44 0.83 9.29
N ILE A 547 -26.39 2.00 8.66
CA ILE A 547 -26.26 2.22 7.22
C ILE A 547 -24.99 3.05 6.98
N GLY A 548 -24.03 2.53 6.24
CA GLY A 548 -22.73 3.15 6.00
C GLY A 548 -22.75 4.33 5.03
N THR A 549 -21.61 5.02 4.94
CA THR A 549 -21.37 6.11 3.99
C THR A 549 -21.70 5.68 2.55
N GLN A 550 -22.54 6.46 1.86
CA GLN A 550 -22.97 6.20 0.48
C GLN A 550 -23.64 4.85 0.21
N ALA A 551 -24.13 4.14 1.23
CA ALA A 551 -24.68 2.79 1.09
C ALA A 551 -25.77 2.64 0.01
N PHE A 552 -26.64 3.64 -0.15
CA PHE A 552 -27.71 3.69 -1.17
C PHE A 552 -27.58 4.88 -2.13
N ARG A 553 -26.44 5.60 -2.14
CA ARG A 553 -26.27 6.82 -2.94
C ARG A 553 -26.55 6.55 -4.42
N GLY A 554 -27.56 7.24 -4.96
CA GLY A 554 -27.97 7.10 -6.36
C GLY A 554 -28.71 5.79 -6.69
N ALA A 555 -29.15 5.05 -5.68
CA ALA A 555 -29.93 3.82 -5.84
C ALA A 555 -31.40 4.01 -5.47
N ILE A 556 -31.67 4.40 -4.22
CA ILE A 556 -33.02 4.55 -3.69
C ILE A 556 -33.03 5.62 -2.60
N LYS A 557 -34.08 6.46 -2.59
CA LYS A 557 -34.31 7.43 -1.52
C LYS A 557 -34.76 6.72 -0.24
N LYS A 558 -34.61 7.38 0.92
CA LYS A 558 -34.94 6.83 2.25
C LYS A 558 -36.38 6.30 2.36
N ASP A 559 -37.34 6.94 1.69
CA ASP A 559 -38.76 6.56 1.64
C ASP A 559 -39.04 5.27 0.85
N GLY A 560 -38.13 4.86 -0.05
CA GLY A 560 -38.21 3.58 -0.76
C GLY A 560 -37.75 2.37 0.06
N ILE A 561 -37.24 2.58 1.27
CA ILE A 561 -36.83 1.51 2.20
C ILE A 561 -37.98 1.20 3.17
N VAL A 562 -38.35 -0.08 3.21
CA VAL A 562 -39.38 -0.61 4.11
C VAL A 562 -38.71 -1.43 5.20
N LEU A 563 -38.88 -1.00 6.46
CA LEU A 563 -38.44 -1.70 7.67
C LEU A 563 -39.67 -2.04 8.51
N ASP A 564 -39.66 -3.17 9.23
CA ASP A 564 -40.68 -3.45 10.27
C ASP A 564 -40.36 -2.71 11.59
N GLY A 565 -39.10 -2.25 11.77
CA GLY A 565 -38.66 -1.38 12.86
C GLY A 565 -38.72 0.12 12.56
N SER A 566 -38.43 0.97 13.55
CA SER A 566 -38.29 2.42 13.32
C SER A 566 -37.01 2.77 12.57
N PHE A 567 -37.06 3.87 11.82
CA PHE A 567 -35.90 4.49 11.19
C PHE A 567 -35.14 5.46 12.11
N ASP A 568 -35.69 5.78 13.29
CA ASP A 568 -35.12 6.76 14.23
C ASP A 568 -33.89 6.22 14.98
N ASP A 569 -33.84 4.90 15.19
CA ASP A 569 -32.75 4.20 15.89
C ASP A 569 -31.59 3.77 14.96
N VAL A 570 -31.61 4.19 13.69
CA VAL A 570 -30.63 3.80 12.67
C VAL A 570 -29.45 4.77 12.64
N GLU A 571 -28.23 4.29 12.86
CA GLU A 571 -27.01 5.05 12.58
C GLU A 571 -26.85 5.22 11.06
N VAL A 572 -26.96 6.45 10.54
CA VAL A 572 -26.87 6.75 9.10
C VAL A 572 -25.57 7.51 8.79
N GLY A 573 -24.73 6.92 7.94
CA GLY A 573 -23.48 7.50 7.46
C GLY A 573 -23.66 8.65 6.48
N LYS A 574 -22.54 9.26 6.10
CA LYS A 574 -22.51 10.45 5.22
C LYS A 574 -23.00 10.11 3.81
N GLU A 575 -23.79 11.00 3.18
CA GLU A 575 -24.35 10.82 1.83
C GLU A 575 -25.04 9.45 1.61
N ALA A 576 -25.71 8.87 2.62
CA ALA A 576 -26.15 7.47 2.58
C ALA A 576 -27.21 7.12 1.51
N PHE A 577 -27.91 8.10 0.92
CA PHE A 577 -29.04 7.93 -0.02
C PHE A 577 -28.86 8.80 -1.27
#